data_AF-A0A9W3S8M2-F1
#
_entry.id   AF-A0A9W3S8M2-F1
#
_cell.length_a   1.000
_cell.length_b   1.000
_cell.length_c   1.000
_cell.angle_alpha   90.00
_cell.angle_beta   90.00
_cell.angle_gamma   90.00
#
_symmetry.space_group_name_H-M   'P 1'
#
loop_
_entity.id
_entity.type
_entity.pdbx_description
1 polymer ?
#
loop_
_entity_poly.entity_id
_entity_poly.type
_entity_poly.pdbx_seq_one_letter_code
_entity_poly.pdbx_strand_id
1 'polypeptide(L)'
;MVVNINQASSALPTSNDVAQIRTMVQGLFSTDNPNQLAPSITNYWLDYVHQQIQSLPNVYAVEKRELKNRLNQAKHLYKSQNVLINNNFEDTFEGAGWQLGHNVFTLPGDLQYAVHHLVLPPSSLVHPSYAYQTVPESVLKPYTRYYLSVFVLQADSLHIMASRYGKTMDKVVNVSASAVMPTSAEGVINNPHFFQYAIDVGELSPDVDLGITVGFTVPSDGFAKISHVSLTEGPPLTAAEIRQVQHQDKQWLEPYMDQQAQITASLQNATNQLNEIYGSSNWTGTIKPDVTYADLDSLTILQCVSSQEGTIPGMPVQDNYTQETAAIYVAAQRAWNQLESRNLVPNALFLQAAQHWEIEGTVHFPRGDNNKPALTLSDWDSKVSQSITLPHRGEETEYRVRVRAKGNGTIYIVPPGDQNHMLFFNTSPFTTQEFYFFPDASTTHVDLIIQSEGSEFTIYSIEVQEMTTDTMGTLQPVEQTEASIMTSNLSMGSQAIMTTPLSNSSSSNHCQCNQK
;
A
#
# COMPACT_ATOMS: atom_id res chain seq x y z
N MET A 1 55.92 -3.31 35.35
CA MET A 1 55.83 -4.04 36.63
C MET A 1 54.44 -4.63 36.70
N VAL A 2 54.38 -5.95 36.50
CA VAL A 2 53.29 -6.93 36.75
C VAL A 2 51.84 -6.43 36.77
N VAL A 3 51.09 -6.84 35.73
CA VAL A 3 49.63 -6.94 35.72
C VAL A 3 49.22 -8.03 36.71
N ASN A 4 48.38 -7.67 37.68
CA ASN A 4 47.81 -8.62 38.63
C ASN A 4 46.59 -9.30 37.99
N ILE A 5 46.85 -10.40 37.28
CA ILE A 5 45.83 -11.35 36.84
C ILE A 5 45.70 -12.37 37.95
N ASN A 6 44.58 -12.34 38.69
CA ASN A 6 43.89 -13.50 39.27
C ASN A 6 42.82 -13.03 40.26
N GLN A 7 41.55 -13.26 39.91
CA GLN A 7 40.63 -14.09 40.70
C GLN A 7 39.28 -14.19 39.99
N ALA A 8 39.19 -15.12 39.04
CA ALA A 8 37.94 -15.83 38.75
C ALA A 8 38.26 -17.31 38.93
N SER A 9 38.07 -17.79 40.15
CA SER A 9 38.15 -19.22 40.47
C SER A 9 36.91 -19.89 39.89
N SER A 10 36.93 -20.27 38.60
CA SER A 10 35.97 -21.21 38.05
C SER A 10 36.29 -22.59 38.62
N ALA A 11 35.51 -23.04 39.59
CA ALA A 11 35.62 -24.38 40.15
C ALA A 11 35.55 -25.43 39.03
N LEU A 12 36.36 -26.49 39.13
CA LEU A 12 36.29 -27.63 38.22
C LEU A 12 34.90 -28.28 38.35
N PRO A 13 34.14 -28.38 37.25
CA PRO A 13 32.82 -28.99 37.28
C PRO A 13 32.88 -30.46 37.73
N THR A 14 31.93 -30.83 38.57
CA THR A 14 31.89 -32.12 39.30
C THR A 14 30.90 -33.09 38.63
N SER A 15 30.90 -34.36 39.05
CA SER A 15 29.88 -35.33 38.65
C SER A 15 28.43 -34.86 38.94
N ASN A 16 28.27 -33.93 39.89
CA ASN A 16 26.99 -33.35 40.24
C ASN A 16 26.46 -32.41 39.13
N ASP A 17 27.33 -31.70 38.42
CA ASP A 17 26.95 -30.77 37.35
C ASP A 17 26.40 -31.52 36.13
N VAL A 18 27.01 -32.68 35.81
CA VAL A 18 26.49 -33.59 34.76
C VAL A 18 25.10 -34.11 35.12
N ALA A 19 24.87 -34.45 36.40
CA ALA A 19 23.56 -34.92 36.87
C ALA A 19 22.50 -33.81 36.77
N GLN A 20 22.83 -32.59 37.16
CA GLN A 20 21.93 -31.43 37.03
C GLN A 20 21.58 -31.13 35.56
N ILE A 21 22.57 -31.10 34.66
CA ILE A 21 22.32 -30.87 33.24
C ILE A 21 21.48 -32.00 32.64
N ARG A 22 21.69 -33.24 33.06
CA ARG A 22 20.84 -34.37 32.65
C ARG A 22 19.39 -34.17 33.06
N THR A 23 19.14 -33.70 34.28
CA THR A 23 17.79 -33.35 34.74
C THR A 23 17.19 -32.22 33.90
N MET A 24 17.96 -31.17 33.58
CA MET A 24 17.49 -30.08 32.69
C MET A 24 17.09 -30.60 31.31
N VAL A 25 17.90 -31.48 30.70
CA VAL A 25 17.63 -32.06 29.38
C VAL A 25 16.42 -33.00 29.40
N GLN A 26 16.25 -33.79 30.46
CA GLN A 26 15.06 -34.64 30.64
C GLN A 26 13.79 -33.80 30.78
N GLY A 27 13.86 -32.69 31.53
CA GLY A 27 12.76 -31.76 31.73
C GLY A 27 12.33 -30.99 30.47
N LEU A 28 13.05 -31.11 29.35
CA LEU A 28 12.63 -30.53 28.07
C LEU A 28 11.39 -31.22 27.48
N PHE A 29 11.10 -32.44 27.91
CA PHE A 29 10.03 -33.25 27.36
C PHE A 29 8.88 -33.40 28.36
N SER A 30 7.66 -33.57 27.85
CA SER A 30 6.51 -33.87 28.68
C SER A 30 6.71 -35.20 29.41
N THR A 31 6.29 -35.25 30.68
CA THR A 31 6.28 -36.48 31.49
C THR A 31 5.39 -37.55 30.88
N ASP A 32 4.33 -37.13 30.18
CA ASP A 32 3.29 -38.01 29.64
C ASP A 32 3.63 -38.47 28.22
N ASN A 33 4.46 -37.71 27.50
CA ASN A 33 4.88 -38.04 26.15
C ASN A 33 6.30 -37.53 25.85
N PRO A 34 7.31 -38.42 25.79
CA PRO A 34 8.70 -38.04 25.58
C PRO A 34 9.01 -37.53 24.15
N ASN A 35 8.03 -37.56 23.25
CA ASN A 35 8.12 -36.98 21.90
C ASN A 35 7.46 -35.59 21.81
N GLN A 36 6.97 -35.04 22.92
CA GLN A 36 6.42 -33.70 23.01
C GLN A 36 7.25 -32.85 23.97
N LEU A 37 7.33 -31.55 23.70
CA LEU A 37 7.95 -30.61 24.61
C LEU A 37 7.08 -30.38 25.84
N ALA A 38 7.71 -30.12 26.99
CA ALA A 38 6.96 -29.66 28.15
C ALA A 38 6.39 -28.24 27.90
N PRO A 39 5.23 -27.88 28.49
CA PRO A 39 4.57 -26.60 28.21
C PRO A 39 5.39 -25.35 28.55
N SER A 40 6.31 -25.44 29.52
CA SER A 40 7.16 -24.33 29.97
C SER A 40 8.43 -24.12 29.12
N ILE A 41 8.61 -24.91 28.06
CA ILE A 41 9.82 -24.88 27.24
C ILE A 41 9.76 -23.77 26.22
N THR A 42 10.70 -22.84 26.35
CA THR A 42 10.88 -21.69 25.46
C THR A 42 12.17 -21.84 24.66
N ASN A 43 12.30 -21.10 23.56
CA ASN A 43 13.54 -21.06 22.80
C ASN A 43 14.73 -20.60 23.68
N TYR A 44 14.49 -19.61 24.54
CA TYR A 44 15.47 -19.13 25.51
C TYR A 44 15.99 -20.25 26.42
N TRP A 45 15.08 -21.08 26.97
CA TRP A 45 15.48 -22.18 27.85
C TRP A 45 16.31 -23.24 27.11
N LEU A 46 15.98 -23.54 25.85
CA LEU A 46 16.77 -24.45 25.02
C LEU A 46 18.20 -23.94 24.81
N ASP A 47 18.37 -22.63 24.60
CA ASP A 47 19.69 -22.02 24.39
C ASP A 47 20.48 -21.93 25.70
N TYR A 48 19.81 -21.69 26.84
CA TYR A 48 20.43 -21.80 28.16
C TYR A 48 20.94 -23.22 28.43
N VAL A 49 20.12 -24.25 28.19
CA VAL A 49 20.52 -25.65 28.36
C VAL A 49 21.67 -26.00 27.40
N HIS A 50 21.68 -25.45 26.18
CA HIS A 50 22.82 -25.58 25.27
C HIS A 50 24.12 -25.07 25.88
N GLN A 51 24.09 -23.86 26.44
CA GLN A 51 25.26 -23.24 27.09
C GLN A 51 25.75 -24.07 28.27
N GLN A 52 24.85 -24.61 29.09
CA GLN A 52 25.21 -25.50 30.20
C GLN A 52 25.86 -26.81 29.71
N ILE A 53 25.37 -27.39 28.61
CA ILE A 53 26.04 -28.56 28.00
C ILE A 53 27.43 -28.18 27.49
N GLN A 54 27.61 -26.99 26.90
CA GLN A 54 28.91 -26.57 26.37
C GLN A 54 29.95 -26.35 27.48
N SER A 55 29.54 -25.85 28.65
CA SER A 55 30.44 -25.55 29.78
C SER A 55 31.06 -26.80 30.43
N LEU A 56 30.49 -27.99 30.21
CA LEU A 56 31.07 -29.24 30.71
C LEU A 56 32.49 -29.47 30.14
N PRO A 57 33.42 -30.05 30.92
CA PRO A 57 34.78 -30.30 30.45
C PRO A 57 34.81 -31.46 29.46
N ASN A 58 35.86 -31.51 28.64
CA ASN A 58 36.01 -32.53 27.59
C ASN A 58 36.12 -33.97 28.14
N VAL A 59 36.35 -34.14 29.45
CA VAL A 59 36.34 -35.46 30.11
C VAL A 59 34.98 -36.14 29.98
N TYR A 60 33.88 -35.37 29.93
CA TYR A 60 32.51 -35.89 29.75
C TYR A 60 32.07 -35.89 28.28
N ALA A 61 32.99 -36.13 27.34
CA ALA A 61 32.70 -36.03 25.91
C ALA A 61 31.54 -36.94 25.44
N VAL A 62 31.40 -38.13 26.06
CA VAL A 62 30.32 -39.08 25.73
C VAL A 62 28.97 -38.53 26.21
N GLU A 63 28.90 -38.11 27.46
CA GLU A 63 27.70 -37.54 28.07
C GLU A 63 27.30 -36.23 27.37
N LYS A 64 28.26 -35.35 27.06
CA LYS A 64 28.01 -34.13 26.27
C LYS A 64 27.37 -34.46 24.93
N ARG A 65 27.82 -35.51 24.24
CA ARG A 65 27.26 -35.94 22.97
C ARG A 65 25.82 -36.44 23.13
N GLU A 66 25.54 -37.26 24.13
CA GLU A 66 24.20 -37.78 24.41
C GLU A 66 23.22 -36.66 24.77
N LEU A 67 23.62 -35.77 25.69
CA LEU A 67 22.83 -34.62 26.11
C LEU A 67 22.55 -33.68 24.94
N LYS A 68 23.56 -33.41 24.10
CA LYS A 68 23.41 -32.58 22.89
C LYS A 68 22.46 -33.22 21.88
N ASN A 69 22.54 -34.53 21.65
CA ASN A 69 21.62 -35.24 20.76
C ASN A 69 20.17 -35.09 21.23
N ARG A 70 19.94 -35.24 22.54
CA ARG A 70 18.61 -35.11 23.12
C ARG A 70 18.10 -33.66 23.09
N LEU A 71 18.95 -32.67 23.37
CA LEU A 71 18.62 -31.25 23.20
C LEU A 71 18.29 -30.93 21.73
N ASN A 72 19.03 -31.47 20.77
CA ASN A 72 18.75 -31.26 19.35
C ASN A 72 17.37 -31.79 18.97
N GLN A 73 16.96 -32.95 19.51
CA GLN A 73 15.58 -33.45 19.32
C GLN A 73 14.54 -32.44 19.83
N ALA A 74 14.74 -31.89 21.03
CA ALA A 74 13.86 -30.86 21.57
C ALA A 74 13.84 -29.59 20.69
N LYS A 75 15.00 -29.14 20.20
CA LYS A 75 15.10 -27.98 19.30
C LYS A 75 14.41 -28.24 17.96
N HIS A 76 14.47 -29.45 17.41
CA HIS A 76 13.73 -29.83 16.20
C HIS A 76 12.22 -29.80 16.42
N LEU A 77 11.73 -30.33 17.54
CA LEU A 77 10.32 -30.26 17.90
C LEU A 77 9.85 -28.80 18.03
N TYR A 78 10.62 -27.97 18.73
CA TYR A 78 10.30 -26.55 18.90
C TYR A 78 10.24 -25.83 17.55
N LYS A 79 11.23 -26.07 16.66
CA LYS A 79 11.24 -25.51 15.31
C LYS A 79 10.05 -25.95 14.47
N SER A 80 9.62 -27.21 14.58
CA SER A 80 8.45 -27.71 13.85
C SER A 80 7.11 -27.10 14.30
N GLN A 81 7.05 -26.60 15.53
CA GLN A 81 5.85 -25.94 16.08
C GLN A 81 5.83 -24.43 15.81
N ASN A 82 6.98 -23.82 15.52
CA ASN A 82 7.11 -22.40 15.25
C ASN A 82 6.83 -22.10 13.78
N VAL A 83 5.81 -21.30 13.50
CA VAL A 83 5.44 -20.91 12.13
C VAL A 83 6.16 -19.66 11.64
N LEU A 84 6.94 -18.98 12.49
CA LEU A 84 7.80 -17.87 12.07
C LEU A 84 9.08 -18.38 11.43
N ILE A 85 9.47 -17.72 10.33
CA ILE A 85 10.75 -17.90 9.66
C ILE A 85 11.78 -16.96 10.30
N ASN A 86 13.03 -17.41 10.37
CA ASN A 86 14.17 -16.63 10.90
C ASN A 86 13.90 -16.01 12.29
N ASN A 87 13.39 -16.83 13.20
CA ASN A 87 12.87 -16.40 14.48
C ASN A 87 13.96 -16.02 15.52
N ASN A 88 15.22 -16.34 15.21
CA ASN A 88 16.41 -16.03 16.00
C ASN A 88 17.22 -14.85 15.43
N PHE A 89 16.77 -14.25 14.31
CA PHE A 89 17.43 -13.11 13.67
C PHE A 89 18.90 -13.36 13.26
N GLU A 90 19.25 -14.63 13.04
CA GLU A 90 20.60 -15.02 12.60
C GLU A 90 20.81 -14.81 11.09
N ASP A 91 19.72 -14.77 10.32
CA ASP A 91 19.75 -14.47 8.90
C ASP A 91 19.36 -13.00 8.68
N THR A 92 20.24 -12.20 8.08
CA THR A 92 20.04 -10.75 7.89
C THR A 92 19.88 -10.36 6.42
N PHE A 93 19.76 -11.32 5.51
CA PHE A 93 19.54 -11.01 4.10
C PHE A 93 18.15 -10.40 3.87
N GLU A 94 18.06 -9.43 2.95
CA GLU A 94 16.76 -8.96 2.44
C GLU A 94 15.95 -10.17 1.93
N GLY A 95 14.73 -10.33 2.44
CA GLY A 95 13.88 -11.49 2.12
C GLY A 95 13.95 -12.67 3.10
N ALA A 96 14.70 -12.58 4.21
CA ALA A 96 14.78 -13.62 5.25
C ALA A 96 13.52 -13.76 6.14
N GLY A 97 12.36 -13.27 5.70
CA GLY A 97 11.06 -13.40 6.37
C GLY A 97 10.59 -12.16 7.16
N TRP A 98 11.50 -11.44 7.83
CA TRP A 98 11.15 -10.21 8.56
C TRP A 98 11.28 -8.96 7.67
N GLN A 99 10.25 -8.12 7.71
CA GLN A 99 10.27 -6.79 7.13
C GLN A 99 10.68 -5.78 8.21
N LEU A 100 11.79 -5.09 7.98
CA LEU A 100 12.40 -4.20 8.97
C LEU A 100 12.34 -2.74 8.51
N GLY A 101 12.14 -1.82 9.45
CA GLY A 101 12.33 -0.40 9.24
C GLY A 101 13.80 -0.09 8.97
N HIS A 102 14.08 1.00 8.25
CA HIS A 102 15.41 1.31 7.73
C HIS A 102 16.55 1.27 8.78
N ASN A 103 16.26 1.71 10.00
CA ASN A 103 17.23 1.79 11.09
C ASN A 103 17.14 0.61 12.08
N VAL A 104 16.28 -0.36 11.84
CA VAL A 104 16.16 -1.56 12.67
C VAL A 104 17.22 -2.56 12.23
N PHE A 105 18.00 -3.09 13.18
CA PHE A 105 19.12 -3.98 12.88
C PHE A 105 19.23 -5.09 13.92
N THR A 106 19.99 -6.14 13.59
CA THR A 106 20.26 -7.27 14.48
C THR A 106 21.69 -7.19 15.02
N LEU A 107 21.88 -7.70 16.24
CA LEU A 107 23.20 -7.85 16.85
C LEU A 107 23.41 -9.31 17.25
N PRO A 108 24.63 -9.86 17.08
CA PRO A 108 24.94 -11.25 17.46
C PRO A 108 25.01 -11.50 18.97
N GLY A 109 24.93 -10.43 19.76
CA GLY A 109 25.10 -10.40 21.20
C GLY A 109 26.05 -9.29 21.62
N ASP A 110 25.86 -8.74 22.82
CA ASP A 110 26.71 -7.73 23.44
C ASP A 110 27.15 -8.18 24.86
N LEU A 111 27.96 -7.36 25.54
CA LEU A 111 28.44 -7.66 26.91
C LEU A 111 27.30 -7.79 27.94
N GLN A 112 26.14 -7.22 27.64
CA GLN A 112 24.96 -7.27 28.50
C GLN A 112 24.07 -8.48 28.17
N TYR A 113 24.01 -8.86 26.90
CA TYR A 113 23.15 -9.91 26.34
C TYR A 113 23.94 -10.76 25.35
N ALA A 114 24.40 -11.94 25.77
CA ALA A 114 25.14 -12.89 24.92
C ALA A 114 24.25 -13.65 23.91
N VAL A 115 23.17 -13.04 23.45
CA VAL A 115 22.17 -13.65 22.55
C VAL A 115 21.93 -12.76 21.33
N HIS A 116 21.67 -13.38 20.18
CA HIS A 116 21.25 -12.66 18.99
C HIS A 116 19.93 -11.96 19.26
N HIS A 117 19.84 -10.68 18.92
CA HIS A 117 18.67 -9.87 19.20
C HIS A 117 18.46 -8.77 18.18
N LEU A 118 17.21 -8.37 18.04
CA LEU A 118 16.76 -7.27 17.20
C LEU A 118 16.75 -5.99 18.02
N VAL A 119 17.25 -4.90 17.44
CA VAL A 119 17.29 -3.57 18.04
C VAL A 119 16.35 -2.65 17.28
N LEU A 120 15.35 -2.11 17.98
CA LEU A 120 14.43 -1.09 17.48
C LEU A 120 14.83 0.26 18.08
N PRO A 121 15.54 1.14 17.33
CA PRO A 121 15.86 2.48 17.80
C PRO A 121 14.61 3.39 17.82
N PRO A 122 14.68 4.59 18.40
CA PRO A 122 13.56 5.53 18.41
C PRO A 122 13.04 5.84 17.00
N SER A 123 11.72 5.87 16.87
CA SER A 123 11.04 6.08 15.59
C SER A 123 11.08 7.55 15.15
N SER A 124 10.97 7.80 13.86
CA SER A 124 10.85 9.14 13.31
C SER A 124 9.90 9.15 12.12
N LEU A 125 9.48 10.35 11.69
CA LEU A 125 8.59 10.49 10.53
C LEU A 125 9.22 9.96 9.23
N VAL A 126 10.55 10.02 9.11
CA VAL A 126 11.28 9.61 7.89
C VAL A 126 11.79 8.17 8.00
N HIS A 127 12.14 7.74 9.21
CA HIS A 127 12.61 6.39 9.50
C HIS A 127 11.78 5.80 10.63
N PRO A 128 10.60 5.24 10.32
CA PRO A 128 9.79 4.54 11.31
C PRO A 128 10.52 3.29 11.79
N SER A 129 10.39 3.00 13.09
CA SER A 129 11.03 1.85 13.73
C SER A 129 10.03 0.72 13.89
N TYR A 130 10.12 -0.27 13.00
CA TYR A 130 9.24 -1.43 12.99
C TYR A 130 9.95 -2.71 12.60
N ALA A 131 9.38 -3.84 13.00
CA ALA A 131 9.71 -5.16 12.48
C ALA A 131 8.45 -6.01 12.42
N TYR A 132 8.14 -6.60 11.29
CA TYR A 132 6.96 -7.47 11.16
C TYR A 132 7.17 -8.67 10.25
N GLN A 133 6.32 -9.68 10.44
CA GLN A 133 6.24 -10.87 9.60
C GLN A 133 4.78 -11.31 9.52
N THR A 134 4.32 -11.61 8.30
CA THR A 134 2.99 -12.18 8.05
C THR A 134 3.14 -13.67 7.77
N VAL A 135 2.48 -14.47 8.60
CA VAL A 135 2.40 -15.92 8.46
C VAL A 135 1.20 -16.25 7.57
N PRO A 136 1.36 -16.92 6.42
CA PRO A 136 0.25 -17.22 5.52
C PRO A 136 -0.69 -18.27 6.11
N GLU A 137 -1.94 -18.32 5.65
CA GLU A 137 -2.92 -19.31 6.13
C GLU A 137 -2.52 -20.75 5.83
N SER A 138 -1.76 -20.97 4.76
CA SER A 138 -1.31 -22.30 4.32
C SER A 138 -0.50 -23.07 5.38
N VAL A 139 0.08 -22.38 6.38
CA VAL A 139 0.82 -22.99 7.49
C VAL A 139 0.04 -23.01 8.81
N LEU A 140 -1.17 -22.45 8.82
CA LEU A 140 -2.03 -22.39 10.01
C LEU A 140 -3.00 -23.58 10.03
N LYS A 141 -3.52 -23.90 11.22
CA LYS A 141 -4.58 -24.89 11.42
C LYS A 141 -5.88 -24.19 11.83
N PRO A 142 -7.03 -24.61 11.29
CA PRO A 142 -8.32 -24.06 11.69
C PRO A 142 -8.61 -24.41 13.16
N TYR A 143 -9.37 -23.55 13.83
CA TYR A 143 -9.82 -23.75 15.20
C TYR A 143 -8.69 -24.12 16.18
N THR A 144 -7.54 -23.45 16.04
CA THR A 144 -6.32 -23.76 16.79
C THR A 144 -5.78 -22.49 17.45
N ARG A 145 -5.31 -22.59 18.70
CA ARG A 145 -4.64 -21.48 19.40
C ARG A 145 -3.17 -21.42 19.01
N TYR A 146 -2.67 -20.24 18.73
CA TYR A 146 -1.24 -19.95 18.55
C TYR A 146 -0.74 -19.06 19.68
N TYR A 147 0.53 -19.22 20.06
CA TYR A 147 1.17 -18.42 21.10
C TYR A 147 2.29 -17.57 20.53
N LEU A 148 2.09 -16.25 20.51
CA LEU A 148 3.16 -15.30 20.26
C LEU A 148 3.98 -15.15 21.53
N SER A 149 5.22 -15.62 21.52
CA SER A 149 6.15 -15.49 22.65
C SER A 149 7.32 -14.59 22.25
N VAL A 150 7.72 -13.70 23.17
CA VAL A 150 8.74 -12.67 22.93
C VAL A 150 9.57 -12.51 24.20
N PHE A 151 10.91 -12.53 24.05
CA PHE A 151 11.82 -12.22 25.15
C PHE A 151 12.40 -10.81 24.98
N VAL A 152 11.92 -9.87 25.78
CA VAL A 152 12.28 -8.45 25.74
C VAL A 152 13.47 -8.22 26.66
N LEU A 153 14.64 -7.95 26.10
CA LEU A 153 15.87 -7.72 26.85
C LEU A 153 15.85 -6.35 27.54
N GLN A 154 15.36 -5.34 26.82
CA GLN A 154 15.16 -3.96 27.25
C GLN A 154 14.07 -3.33 26.39
N ALA A 155 13.19 -2.53 26.97
CA ALA A 155 12.20 -1.76 26.23
C ALA A 155 11.77 -0.49 26.96
N ASP A 156 11.66 0.58 26.19
CA ASP A 156 10.97 1.82 26.52
C ASP A 156 9.86 1.99 25.46
N SER A 157 8.61 1.77 25.87
CA SER A 157 7.40 1.82 25.04
C SER A 157 7.41 0.92 23.80
N LEU A 158 7.80 -0.36 23.95
CA LEU A 158 7.68 -1.34 22.87
C LEU A 158 6.22 -1.75 22.66
N HIS A 159 5.69 -1.53 21.47
CA HIS A 159 4.43 -2.12 21.03
C HIS A 159 4.67 -3.52 20.47
N ILE A 160 4.08 -4.53 21.10
CA ILE A 160 3.97 -5.88 20.58
C ILE A 160 2.58 -6.02 19.99
N MET A 161 2.49 -6.48 18.74
CA MET A 161 1.24 -6.45 17.98
C MET A 161 1.02 -7.75 17.21
N ALA A 162 -0.25 -8.14 17.11
CA ALA A 162 -0.68 -9.24 16.26
C ALA A 162 -2.04 -8.92 15.61
N SER A 163 -2.17 -9.22 14.32
CA SER A 163 -3.35 -8.94 13.51
C SER A 163 -3.77 -10.16 12.70
N ARG A 164 -5.08 -10.43 12.65
CA ARG A 164 -5.73 -11.45 11.79
C ARG A 164 -7.14 -10.99 11.41
N TYR A 165 -7.97 -10.71 12.41
CA TYR A 165 -9.34 -10.19 12.26
C TYR A 165 -9.34 -8.68 12.50
N GLY A 166 -8.43 -7.99 11.81
CA GLY A 166 -7.98 -6.66 12.20
C GLY A 166 -7.10 -6.72 13.45
N LYS A 167 -7.24 -5.76 14.37
CA LYS A 167 -6.32 -5.58 15.50
C LYS A 167 -6.62 -6.55 16.66
N THR A 168 -6.15 -7.79 16.53
CA THR A 168 -6.32 -8.83 17.56
C THR A 168 -5.55 -8.48 18.85
N MET A 169 -4.39 -7.85 18.74
CA MET A 169 -3.54 -7.54 19.90
C MET A 169 -2.64 -6.33 19.67
N ASP A 170 -2.57 -5.45 20.68
CA ASP A 170 -1.58 -4.38 20.80
C ASP A 170 -1.27 -4.15 22.27
N LYS A 171 -0.03 -4.39 22.65
CA LYS A 171 0.44 -4.31 24.03
C LYS A 171 1.71 -3.49 24.08
N VAL A 172 1.67 -2.42 24.87
CA VAL A 172 2.83 -1.60 25.17
C VAL A 172 3.53 -2.15 26.40
N VAL A 173 4.83 -2.44 26.28
CA VAL A 173 5.64 -2.98 27.36
C VAL A 173 6.86 -2.11 27.63
N ASN A 174 7.21 -2.00 28.91
CA ASN A 174 8.42 -1.34 29.39
C ASN A 174 9.21 -2.34 30.22
N VAL A 175 10.50 -2.49 29.93
CA VAL A 175 11.38 -3.46 30.56
C VAL A 175 12.74 -2.82 30.74
N SER A 176 13.13 -2.61 31.99
CA SER A 176 14.47 -2.13 32.31
C SER A 176 15.53 -3.18 31.97
N ALA A 177 16.72 -2.74 31.57
CA ALA A 177 17.83 -3.64 31.32
C ALA A 177 18.19 -4.39 32.63
N SER A 178 18.14 -5.72 32.60
CA SER A 178 18.50 -6.58 33.73
C SER A 178 19.77 -7.36 33.44
N ALA A 179 20.62 -7.50 34.45
CA ALA A 179 21.83 -8.33 34.38
C ALA A 179 21.59 -9.80 34.77
N VAL A 180 20.47 -10.13 35.42
CA VAL A 180 20.20 -11.50 35.90
C VAL A 180 19.12 -12.14 35.04
N MET A 181 19.57 -13.08 34.21
CA MET A 181 18.70 -13.87 33.36
C MET A 181 18.19 -15.13 34.08
N PRO A 182 16.99 -15.64 33.75
CA PRO A 182 16.40 -16.79 34.42
C PRO A 182 17.19 -18.09 34.16
N THR A 183 17.40 -18.88 35.21
CA THR A 183 18.18 -20.13 35.17
C THR A 183 17.33 -21.39 35.38
N SER A 184 16.01 -21.28 35.30
CA SER A 184 15.05 -22.40 35.33
C SER A 184 13.91 -22.17 34.34
N ALA A 185 13.32 -23.23 33.77
CA ALA A 185 12.22 -23.13 32.81
C ALA A 185 11.01 -22.36 33.36
N GLU A 186 10.59 -22.67 34.60
CA GLU A 186 9.52 -21.94 35.30
C GLU A 186 9.91 -20.49 35.59
N GLY A 187 11.20 -20.24 35.84
CA GLY A 187 11.72 -18.88 36.02
C GLY A 187 11.67 -18.05 34.74
N VAL A 188 11.73 -18.69 33.56
CA VAL A 188 11.57 -17.99 32.27
C VAL A 188 10.13 -17.53 32.08
N ILE A 189 9.14 -18.41 32.26
CA ILE A 189 7.73 -18.09 31.97
C ILE A 189 7.14 -17.07 32.96
N ASN A 190 7.70 -16.97 34.16
CA ASN A 190 7.30 -15.98 35.17
C ASN A 190 8.21 -14.73 35.15
N ASN A 191 9.11 -14.63 34.17
CA ASN A 191 10.07 -13.54 34.08
C ASN A 191 9.41 -12.26 33.52
N PRO A 192 9.67 -11.06 34.09
CA PRO A 192 9.15 -9.82 33.51
C PRO A 192 9.67 -9.49 32.11
N HIS A 193 10.74 -10.16 31.65
CA HIS A 193 11.27 -10.06 30.30
C HIS A 193 10.55 -10.99 29.31
N PHE A 194 9.72 -11.94 29.76
CA PHE A 194 9.03 -12.88 28.90
C PHE A 194 7.55 -12.50 28.75
N PHE A 195 7.12 -12.34 27.51
CA PHE A 195 5.73 -12.06 27.16
C PHE A 195 5.19 -13.16 26.28
N GLN A 196 3.96 -13.60 26.57
CA GLN A 196 3.25 -14.58 25.76
C GLN A 196 1.80 -14.16 25.60
N TYR A 197 1.31 -14.24 24.36
CA TYR A 197 -0.05 -13.88 24.00
C TYR A 197 -0.70 -14.97 23.15
N ALA A 198 -1.95 -15.30 23.47
CA ALA A 198 -2.76 -16.24 22.72
C ALA A 198 -3.45 -15.56 21.54
N ILE A 199 -3.41 -16.20 20.38
CA ILE A 199 -4.08 -15.79 19.15
C ILE A 199 -4.92 -16.98 18.70
N ASP A 200 -6.24 -16.81 18.66
CA ASP A 200 -7.16 -17.86 18.28
C ASP A 200 -7.44 -17.79 16.78
N VAL A 201 -7.18 -18.90 16.08
CA VAL A 201 -7.46 -19.03 14.65
C VAL A 201 -8.79 -19.76 14.49
N GLY A 202 -9.74 -19.11 13.83
CA GLY A 202 -11.05 -19.65 13.47
C GLY A 202 -11.01 -20.49 12.21
N GLU A 203 -12.02 -20.34 11.36
CA GLU A 203 -12.02 -20.98 10.05
C GLU A 203 -10.95 -20.34 9.15
N LEU A 204 -10.32 -21.16 8.30
CA LEU A 204 -9.37 -20.68 7.31
C LEU A 204 -10.13 -20.30 6.04
N SER A 205 -9.71 -19.20 5.40
CA SER A 205 -10.25 -18.69 4.15
C SER A 205 -9.10 -18.51 3.16
N PRO A 206 -8.66 -19.59 2.48
CA PRO A 206 -7.48 -19.55 1.61
C PRO A 206 -7.58 -18.54 0.47
N ASP A 207 -8.80 -18.22 0.03
CA ASP A 207 -9.06 -17.23 -1.01
C ASP A 207 -8.75 -15.79 -0.54
N VAL A 208 -8.81 -15.54 0.77
CA VAL A 208 -8.53 -14.25 1.39
C VAL A 208 -7.10 -14.19 1.96
N ASP A 209 -6.58 -15.35 2.39
CA ASP A 209 -5.24 -15.52 2.99
C ASP A 209 -4.95 -14.51 4.11
N LEU A 210 -5.85 -14.41 5.10
CA LEU A 210 -5.73 -13.45 6.21
C LEU A 210 -4.42 -13.60 6.99
N GLY A 211 -3.94 -14.83 7.14
CA GLY A 211 -2.72 -15.15 7.86
C GLY A 211 -2.73 -14.71 9.33
N ILE A 212 -1.54 -14.53 9.90
CA ILE A 212 -1.31 -13.81 11.16
C ILE A 212 -0.13 -12.86 10.94
N THR A 213 -0.36 -11.56 11.02
CA THR A 213 0.73 -10.57 11.04
C THR A 213 1.16 -10.33 12.47
N VAL A 214 2.42 -10.64 12.77
CA VAL A 214 3.07 -10.31 14.04
C VAL A 214 4.00 -9.13 13.81
N GLY A 215 4.03 -8.17 14.74
CA GLY A 215 4.91 -7.04 14.59
C GLY A 215 5.26 -6.30 15.87
N PHE A 216 6.30 -5.49 15.73
CA PHE A 216 6.92 -4.69 16.79
C PHE A 216 7.12 -3.26 16.31
N THR A 217 6.77 -2.27 17.11
CA THR A 217 7.09 -0.86 16.85
C THR A 217 7.49 -0.16 18.14
N VAL A 218 8.19 0.98 18.01
CA VAL A 218 8.47 1.90 19.13
C VAL A 218 8.12 3.34 18.71
N PRO A 219 7.72 4.21 19.65
CA PRO A 219 7.50 5.63 19.37
C PRO A 219 8.83 6.40 19.23
N SER A 220 8.75 7.72 19.03
CA SER A 220 9.91 8.58 18.80
C SER A 220 10.83 8.78 19.99
N ASP A 221 10.34 8.50 21.19
CA ASP A 221 11.07 8.49 22.45
C ASP A 221 11.30 7.07 22.98
N GLY A 222 10.89 6.05 22.21
CA GLY A 222 10.98 4.65 22.59
C GLY A 222 12.26 3.96 22.11
N PHE A 223 12.50 2.77 22.63
CA PHE A 223 13.64 1.93 22.27
C PHE A 223 13.33 0.48 22.63
N ALA A 224 13.82 -0.50 21.88
CA ALA A 224 13.71 -1.89 22.30
C ALA A 224 14.85 -2.78 21.82
N LYS A 225 15.17 -3.78 22.65
CA LYS A 225 15.98 -4.95 22.31
C LYS A 225 15.13 -6.19 22.55
N ILE A 226 14.85 -6.97 21.51
CA ILE A 226 14.02 -8.18 21.60
C ILE A 226 14.73 -9.40 21.02
N SER A 227 14.47 -10.56 21.58
CA SER A 227 15.07 -11.83 21.18
C SER A 227 14.05 -12.98 21.31
N HIS A 228 14.41 -14.14 20.76
CA HIS A 228 13.65 -15.39 20.91
C HIS A 228 12.15 -15.23 20.60
N VAL A 229 11.84 -14.54 19.50
CA VAL A 229 10.46 -14.41 19.04
C VAL A 229 10.00 -15.75 18.48
N SER A 230 8.77 -16.15 18.77
CA SER A 230 8.17 -17.36 18.21
C SER A 230 6.65 -17.21 18.10
N LEU A 231 6.05 -17.81 17.07
CA LEU A 231 4.62 -18.05 17.00
C LEU A 231 4.43 -19.56 16.95
N THR A 232 4.05 -20.16 18.07
CA THR A 232 3.99 -21.63 18.18
C THR A 232 2.55 -22.14 18.20
N GLU A 233 2.31 -23.24 17.51
CA GLU A 233 1.04 -23.97 17.59
C GLU A 233 0.77 -24.45 19.02
N GLY A 234 -0.41 -24.15 19.53
CA GLY A 234 -0.94 -24.57 20.82
C GLY A 234 -2.06 -25.61 20.69
N PRO A 235 -2.89 -25.77 21.73
CA PRO A 235 -3.98 -26.75 21.68
C PRO A 235 -5.11 -26.31 20.72
N PRO A 236 -5.93 -27.27 20.24
CA PRO A 236 -7.20 -26.96 19.59
C PRO A 236 -8.12 -26.13 20.49
N LEU A 237 -8.93 -25.27 19.88
CA LEU A 237 -9.90 -24.45 20.60
C LEU A 237 -11.04 -25.30 21.18
N THR A 238 -11.50 -24.93 22.36
CA THR A 238 -12.70 -25.49 22.98
C THR A 238 -13.97 -25.03 22.25
N ALA A 239 -15.08 -25.72 22.45
CA ALA A 239 -16.37 -25.33 21.85
C ALA A 239 -16.88 -23.94 22.27
N ALA A 240 -16.39 -23.38 23.39
CA ALA A 240 -16.70 -22.01 23.78
C ALA A 240 -15.83 -21.00 23.00
N GLU A 241 -14.53 -21.26 22.89
CA GLU A 241 -13.58 -20.43 22.12
C GLU A 241 -13.91 -20.43 20.62
N ILE A 242 -14.32 -21.57 20.07
CA ILE A 242 -14.81 -21.67 18.68
C ILE A 242 -15.99 -20.72 18.43
N ARG A 243 -16.95 -20.65 19.35
CA ARG A 243 -18.09 -19.73 19.20
C ARG A 243 -17.68 -18.26 19.28
N GLN A 244 -16.64 -17.96 20.06
CA GLN A 244 -16.13 -16.60 20.18
C GLN A 244 -15.38 -16.16 18.92
N VAL A 245 -14.49 -16.99 18.38
CA VAL A 245 -13.76 -16.66 17.15
C VAL A 245 -14.72 -16.57 15.96
N GLN A 246 -15.70 -17.47 15.84
CA GLN A 246 -16.73 -17.38 14.80
C GLN A 246 -17.56 -16.08 14.87
N HIS A 247 -17.78 -15.53 16.07
CA HIS A 247 -18.45 -14.26 16.22
C HIS A 247 -17.57 -13.09 15.76
N GLN A 248 -16.28 -13.12 16.09
CA GLN A 248 -15.29 -12.13 15.65
C GLN A 248 -15.12 -12.17 14.13
N ASP A 249 -15.01 -13.38 13.55
CA ASP A 249 -14.93 -13.61 12.12
C ASP A 249 -16.10 -12.93 11.40
N LYS A 250 -17.35 -13.19 11.82
CA LYS A 250 -18.51 -12.56 11.19
C LYS A 250 -18.54 -11.03 11.29
N GLN A 251 -18.13 -10.47 12.42
CA GLN A 251 -18.16 -9.02 12.62
C GLN A 251 -17.14 -8.28 11.75
N TRP A 252 -15.98 -8.88 11.50
CA TRP A 252 -14.88 -8.22 10.79
C TRP A 252 -14.76 -8.68 9.33
N LEU A 253 -14.92 -9.97 9.05
CA LEU A 253 -14.66 -10.56 7.74
C LEU A 253 -15.66 -10.09 6.69
N GLU A 254 -16.95 -9.99 7.02
CA GLU A 254 -17.98 -9.54 6.08
C GLU A 254 -17.70 -8.10 5.57
N PRO A 255 -17.54 -7.08 6.44
CA PRO A 255 -17.16 -5.74 6.00
C PRO A 255 -15.83 -5.68 5.24
N TYR A 256 -14.84 -6.47 5.68
CA TYR A 256 -13.55 -6.55 5.00
C TYR A 256 -13.68 -7.09 3.58
N MET A 257 -14.39 -8.21 3.39
CA MET A 257 -14.61 -8.81 2.08
C MET A 257 -15.42 -7.88 1.17
N ASP A 258 -16.44 -7.19 1.69
CA ASP A 258 -17.20 -6.19 0.93
C ASP A 258 -16.29 -5.05 0.45
N GLN A 259 -15.39 -4.57 1.30
CA GLN A 259 -14.41 -3.55 0.92
C GLN A 259 -13.44 -4.06 -0.17
N GLN A 260 -12.88 -5.26 -0.02
CA GLN A 260 -11.99 -5.87 -1.04
C GLN A 260 -12.72 -6.08 -2.37
N ALA A 261 -13.99 -6.49 -2.34
CA ALA A 261 -14.81 -6.66 -3.53
C ALA A 261 -15.08 -5.33 -4.24
N GLN A 262 -15.36 -4.25 -3.49
CA GLN A 262 -15.54 -2.91 -4.05
C GLN A 262 -14.26 -2.38 -4.72
N ILE A 263 -13.10 -2.57 -4.08
CA ILE A 263 -11.80 -2.16 -4.65
C ILE A 263 -11.53 -2.96 -5.94
N THR A 264 -11.67 -4.28 -5.88
CA THR A 264 -11.48 -5.17 -7.04
C THR A 264 -12.41 -4.80 -8.20
N ALA A 265 -13.68 -4.52 -7.92
CA ALA A 265 -14.64 -4.08 -8.93
C ALA A 265 -14.27 -2.71 -9.53
N SER A 266 -13.78 -1.77 -8.71
CA SER A 266 -13.31 -0.46 -9.18
C SER A 266 -12.08 -0.58 -10.08
N LEU A 267 -11.11 -1.42 -9.72
CA LEU A 267 -9.92 -1.70 -10.53
C LEU A 267 -10.28 -2.37 -11.85
N GLN A 268 -11.21 -3.33 -11.82
CA GLN A 268 -11.70 -3.98 -13.04
C GLN A 268 -12.43 -3.00 -13.94
N ASN A 269 -13.24 -2.09 -13.39
CA ASN A 269 -13.92 -1.06 -14.15
C ASN A 269 -12.91 -0.12 -14.83
N ALA A 270 -11.91 0.37 -14.09
CA ALA A 270 -10.85 1.22 -14.65
C ALA A 270 -10.01 0.49 -15.71
N THR A 271 -9.72 -0.80 -15.49
CA THR A 271 -9.05 -1.68 -16.46
C THR A 271 -9.86 -1.78 -17.76
N ASN A 272 -11.17 -2.00 -17.67
CA ASN A 272 -12.04 -2.09 -18.84
C ASN A 272 -12.09 -0.76 -19.61
N GLN A 273 -12.23 0.36 -18.90
CA GLN A 273 -12.21 1.70 -19.50
C GLN A 273 -10.88 1.97 -20.21
N LEU A 274 -9.74 1.61 -19.61
CA LEU A 274 -8.43 1.73 -20.28
C LEU A 274 -8.31 0.82 -21.51
N ASN A 275 -8.82 -0.41 -21.45
CA ASN A 275 -8.86 -1.30 -22.61
C ASN A 275 -9.67 -0.69 -23.76
N GLU A 276 -10.76 0.00 -23.45
CA GLU A 276 -11.56 0.71 -24.45
C GLU A 276 -10.82 1.91 -25.02
N ILE A 277 -10.15 2.70 -24.18
CA ILE A 277 -9.34 3.87 -24.55
C ILE A 277 -8.18 3.48 -25.49
N TYR A 278 -7.43 2.42 -25.15
CA TYR A 278 -6.27 1.99 -25.94
C TYR A 278 -6.62 1.02 -27.06
N GLY A 279 -7.78 0.36 -26.99
CA GLY A 279 -8.09 -0.79 -27.85
C GLY A 279 -7.21 -2.01 -27.59
N SER A 280 -6.46 -2.03 -26.47
CA SER A 280 -5.54 -3.10 -26.10
C SER A 280 -5.46 -3.25 -24.57
N SER A 281 -5.02 -4.41 -24.11
CA SER A 281 -4.80 -4.71 -22.68
C SER A 281 -3.42 -4.38 -22.16
N ASN A 282 -2.49 -3.96 -23.02
CA ASN A 282 -1.12 -3.64 -22.63
C ASN A 282 -0.89 -2.14 -22.39
N TRP A 283 -1.86 -1.29 -22.76
CA TRP A 283 -1.89 0.17 -22.56
C TRP A 283 -0.63 0.94 -22.97
N THR A 284 0.18 0.40 -23.88
CA THR A 284 1.47 0.98 -24.29
C THR A 284 1.42 1.69 -25.64
N GLY A 285 0.34 1.48 -26.40
CA GLY A 285 0.16 2.07 -27.72
C GLY A 285 -0.44 3.48 -27.69
N THR A 286 -0.98 3.86 -28.85
CA THR A 286 -1.71 5.11 -29.04
C THR A 286 -3.17 4.91 -28.65
N ILE A 287 -3.76 5.87 -27.93
CA ILE A 287 -5.19 5.85 -27.60
C ILE A 287 -6.04 6.00 -28.86
N LYS A 288 -7.27 5.49 -28.87
CA LYS A 288 -8.12 5.55 -30.06
C LYS A 288 -8.43 7.00 -30.50
N PRO A 289 -8.74 7.22 -31.78
CA PRO A 289 -9.01 8.56 -32.34
C PRO A 289 -10.22 9.28 -31.74
N ASP A 290 -11.18 8.55 -31.21
CA ASP A 290 -12.46 9.05 -30.70
C ASP A 290 -12.41 9.41 -29.21
N VAL A 291 -11.41 8.95 -28.46
CA VAL A 291 -11.20 9.24 -27.03
C VAL A 291 -11.18 10.75 -26.76
N THR A 292 -11.84 11.15 -25.68
CA THR A 292 -11.99 12.53 -25.19
C THR A 292 -11.48 12.68 -23.76
N TYR A 293 -11.31 13.92 -23.30
CA TYR A 293 -10.98 14.20 -21.90
C TYR A 293 -12.04 13.66 -20.93
N ALA A 294 -13.32 13.62 -21.33
CA ALA A 294 -14.40 13.09 -20.52
C ALA A 294 -14.27 11.58 -20.26
N ASP A 295 -13.74 10.82 -21.21
CA ASP A 295 -13.50 9.38 -21.04
C ASP A 295 -12.44 9.13 -19.96
N LEU A 296 -11.36 9.94 -19.97
CA LEU A 296 -10.34 9.88 -18.92
C LEU A 296 -10.83 10.40 -17.58
N ASP A 297 -11.70 11.40 -17.55
CA ASP A 297 -12.29 11.92 -16.31
C ASP A 297 -13.27 10.95 -15.66
N SER A 298 -13.81 10.00 -16.43
CA SER A 298 -14.65 8.91 -15.91
C SER A 298 -13.85 7.80 -15.22
N LEU A 299 -12.52 7.78 -15.36
CA LEU A 299 -11.64 6.83 -14.68
C LEU A 299 -11.60 7.14 -13.18
N THR A 300 -12.42 6.44 -12.41
CA THR A 300 -12.42 6.54 -10.94
C THR A 300 -11.92 5.24 -10.34
N ILE A 301 -10.87 5.34 -9.53
CA ILE A 301 -10.37 4.24 -8.71
C ILE A 301 -10.68 4.57 -7.27
N LEU A 302 -11.43 3.69 -6.59
CA LEU A 302 -11.56 3.75 -5.15
C LEU A 302 -10.17 3.61 -4.55
N GLN A 303 -9.72 4.64 -3.84
CA GLN A 303 -8.48 4.52 -3.09
C GLN A 303 -8.67 3.48 -1.98
N CYS A 304 -7.63 2.69 -1.74
CA CYS A 304 -7.42 2.04 -0.46
C CYS A 304 -7.32 3.13 0.60
N VAL A 305 -8.45 3.63 1.09
CA VAL A 305 -8.49 4.23 2.41
C VAL A 305 -8.22 3.05 3.31
N SER A 306 -6.96 2.89 3.71
CA SER A 306 -6.61 1.95 4.76
C SER A 306 -7.52 2.31 5.92
N SER A 307 -8.58 1.55 6.11
CA SER A 307 -9.32 1.55 7.35
C SER A 307 -8.22 1.29 8.39
N GLN A 308 -7.95 2.29 9.24
CA GLN A 308 -7.01 2.14 10.34
C GLN A 308 -7.44 1.00 11.29
N GLU A 309 -8.65 0.47 11.09
CA GLU A 309 -9.19 -0.73 11.70
C GLU A 309 -8.56 -1.98 11.08
N GLY A 310 -7.36 -2.31 11.54
CA GLY A 310 -6.72 -3.61 11.32
C GLY A 310 -5.25 -3.53 10.93
N THR A 311 -4.81 -2.37 10.46
CA THR A 311 -3.39 -2.07 10.25
C THR A 311 -2.71 -1.77 11.59
N ILE A 312 -1.48 -2.25 11.73
CA ILE A 312 -0.67 -2.04 12.92
C ILE A 312 -0.09 -0.60 12.86
N PRO A 313 -0.42 0.30 13.81
CA PRO A 313 0.16 1.64 13.89
C PRO A 313 1.69 1.64 13.77
N GLY A 314 2.21 2.50 12.89
CA GLY A 314 3.65 2.66 12.67
C GLY A 314 4.28 1.64 11.73
N MET A 315 3.50 0.72 11.15
CA MET A 315 3.95 -0.18 10.08
C MET A 315 3.51 0.30 8.70
N PRO A 316 4.25 -0.06 7.64
CA PRO A 316 3.78 0.09 6.28
C PRO A 316 2.47 -0.68 6.10
N VAL A 317 1.48 -0.03 5.47
CA VAL A 317 0.27 -0.73 5.03
C VAL A 317 0.65 -1.58 3.83
N GLN A 318 0.47 -2.90 3.94
CA GLN A 318 0.61 -3.77 2.78
C GLN A 318 -0.62 -3.60 1.90
N ASP A 319 -0.46 -2.90 0.78
CA ASP A 319 -1.50 -2.73 -0.23
C ASP A 319 -1.27 -3.73 -1.37
N ASN A 320 -2.09 -4.78 -1.38
CA ASN A 320 -2.04 -5.85 -2.37
C ASN A 320 -2.34 -5.35 -3.80
N TYR A 321 -2.92 -4.16 -3.95
CA TYR A 321 -3.29 -3.56 -5.23
C TYR A 321 -2.29 -2.51 -5.72
N THR A 322 -1.18 -2.30 -5.00
CA THR A 322 -0.20 -1.23 -5.31
C THR A 322 0.27 -1.30 -6.76
N GLN A 323 0.63 -2.50 -7.24
CA GLN A 323 1.19 -2.66 -8.58
C GLN A 323 0.15 -2.40 -9.68
N GLU A 324 -1.07 -2.93 -9.51
CA GLU A 324 -2.17 -2.75 -10.46
C GLU A 324 -2.61 -1.28 -10.52
N THR A 325 -2.78 -0.65 -9.35
CA THR A 325 -3.14 0.76 -9.23
C THR A 325 -2.09 1.65 -9.86
N ALA A 326 -0.80 1.37 -9.65
CA ALA A 326 0.29 2.10 -10.27
C ALA A 326 0.29 1.95 -11.81
N ALA A 327 0.02 0.74 -12.32
CA ALA A 327 -0.06 0.50 -13.75
C ALA A 327 -1.20 1.28 -14.41
N ILE A 328 -2.40 1.30 -13.79
CA ILE A 328 -3.55 2.08 -14.27
C ILE A 328 -3.23 3.57 -14.25
N TYR A 329 -2.62 4.07 -13.17
CA TYR A 329 -2.22 5.48 -13.06
C TYR A 329 -1.27 5.90 -14.18
N VAL A 330 -0.22 5.12 -14.41
CA VAL A 330 0.76 5.40 -15.49
C VAL A 330 0.10 5.37 -16.86
N ALA A 331 -0.81 4.41 -17.11
CA ALA A 331 -1.53 4.32 -18.37
C ALA A 331 -2.50 5.49 -18.60
N ALA A 332 -3.23 5.92 -17.57
CA ALA A 332 -4.10 7.08 -17.65
C ALA A 332 -3.31 8.38 -17.86
N GLN A 333 -2.17 8.55 -17.18
CA GLN A 333 -1.30 9.70 -17.37
C GLN A 333 -0.74 9.75 -18.80
N ARG A 334 -0.33 8.60 -19.35
CA ARG A 334 0.10 8.51 -20.75
C ARG A 334 -1.02 8.90 -21.71
N ALA A 335 -2.24 8.41 -21.49
CA ALA A 335 -3.40 8.75 -22.30
C ALA A 335 -3.70 10.26 -22.25
N TRP A 336 -3.61 10.87 -21.07
CA TRP A 336 -3.78 12.31 -20.89
C TRP A 336 -2.75 13.11 -21.71
N ASN A 337 -1.48 12.71 -21.65
CA ASN A 337 -0.42 13.35 -22.42
C ASN A 337 -0.63 13.21 -23.94
N GLN A 338 -1.19 12.09 -24.40
CA GLN A 338 -1.54 11.92 -25.81
C GLN A 338 -2.73 12.80 -26.23
N LEU A 339 -3.75 12.99 -25.38
CA LEU A 339 -4.83 13.94 -25.68
C LEU A 339 -4.33 15.38 -25.75
N GLU A 340 -3.49 15.78 -24.79
CA GLU A 340 -2.87 17.11 -24.79
C GLU A 340 -1.98 17.30 -26.04
N SER A 341 -1.20 16.29 -26.44
CA SER A 341 -0.34 16.40 -27.63
C SER A 341 -1.10 16.42 -28.95
N ARG A 342 -2.36 15.94 -28.98
CA ARG A 342 -3.24 16.06 -30.16
C ARG A 342 -3.87 17.43 -30.26
N ASN A 343 -4.06 18.12 -29.14
CA ASN A 343 -4.83 19.36 -29.11
C ASN A 343 -3.95 20.58 -29.39
N LEU A 344 -4.31 21.32 -30.43
CA LEU A 344 -3.63 22.56 -30.82
C LEU A 344 -4.06 23.77 -29.98
N VAL A 345 -5.12 23.66 -29.18
CA VAL A 345 -5.67 24.76 -28.37
C VAL A 345 -4.94 24.85 -27.02
N PRO A 346 -4.15 25.91 -26.76
CA PRO A 346 -3.53 26.10 -25.46
C PRO A 346 -4.57 26.36 -24.36
N ASN A 347 -4.38 25.75 -23.19
CA ASN A 347 -5.29 25.89 -22.04
C ASN A 347 -6.76 25.57 -22.40
N ALA A 348 -6.96 24.54 -23.23
CA ALA A 348 -8.24 24.01 -23.69
C ALA A 348 -9.23 23.55 -22.60
N LEU A 349 -8.71 23.25 -21.41
CA LEU A 349 -9.47 22.79 -20.24
C LEU A 349 -9.57 23.86 -19.14
N PHE A 350 -9.10 25.09 -19.43
CA PHE A 350 -9.21 26.23 -18.53
C PHE A 350 -8.57 26.03 -17.15
N LEU A 351 -7.60 25.12 -17.05
CA LEU A 351 -6.88 24.81 -15.81
C LEU A 351 -6.09 26.00 -15.27
N GLN A 352 -5.75 26.95 -16.14
CA GLN A 352 -5.10 28.22 -15.81
C GLN A 352 -6.05 29.42 -15.99
N ALA A 353 -7.37 29.20 -15.83
CA ALA A 353 -8.41 30.20 -16.02
C ALA A 353 -8.26 30.90 -17.40
N ALA A 354 -8.14 32.23 -17.40
CA ALA A 354 -8.07 33.07 -18.59
C ALA A 354 -6.73 33.01 -19.36
N GLN A 355 -5.73 32.26 -18.90
CA GLN A 355 -4.42 32.27 -19.54
C GLN A 355 -4.52 31.79 -21.00
N HIS A 356 -3.85 32.51 -21.91
CA HIS A 356 -3.90 32.31 -23.37
C HIS A 356 -5.25 32.62 -24.04
N TRP A 357 -6.22 33.15 -23.30
CA TRP A 357 -7.53 33.56 -23.82
C TRP A 357 -7.73 35.07 -23.68
N GLU A 358 -8.22 35.71 -24.73
CA GLU A 358 -8.70 37.09 -24.70
C GLU A 358 -10.17 37.09 -24.25
N ILE A 359 -10.52 37.98 -23.33
CA ILE A 359 -11.84 38.02 -22.70
C ILE A 359 -12.50 39.37 -22.91
N GLU A 360 -13.74 39.35 -23.35
CA GLU A 360 -14.66 40.49 -23.43
C GLU A 360 -15.95 40.14 -22.65
N GLY A 361 -16.53 41.12 -21.96
CA GLY A 361 -17.76 40.95 -21.18
C GLY A 361 -17.59 40.19 -19.85
N THR A 362 -18.63 39.45 -19.44
CA THR A 362 -18.70 38.77 -18.14
C THR A 362 -18.40 37.28 -18.26
N VAL A 363 -17.18 36.91 -17.86
CA VAL A 363 -16.66 35.54 -17.96
C VAL A 363 -16.16 35.04 -16.61
N HIS A 364 -16.49 33.78 -16.31
CA HIS A 364 -16.15 33.12 -15.06
C HIS A 364 -15.57 31.73 -15.29
N PHE A 365 -14.81 31.24 -14.32
CA PHE A 365 -14.20 29.91 -14.33
C PHE A 365 -14.66 29.07 -13.12
N PRO A 366 -15.95 28.76 -12.99
CA PRO A 366 -16.44 27.96 -11.87
C PRO A 366 -15.83 26.55 -11.88
N ARG A 367 -15.79 25.91 -10.70
CA ARG A 367 -15.50 24.48 -10.63
C ARG A 367 -16.73 23.70 -11.10
N GLY A 368 -16.59 22.98 -12.21
CA GLY A 368 -17.57 22.05 -12.75
C GLY A 368 -17.42 20.65 -12.17
N ASP A 369 -17.85 19.65 -12.95
CA ASP A 369 -17.80 18.23 -12.58
C ASP A 369 -16.35 17.81 -12.24
N ASN A 370 -16.22 16.88 -11.28
CA ASN A 370 -14.92 16.40 -10.78
C ASN A 370 -13.97 17.51 -10.29
N ASN A 371 -14.51 18.65 -9.84
CA ASN A 371 -13.76 19.77 -9.27
C ASN A 371 -12.78 20.44 -10.27
N LYS A 372 -13.00 20.22 -11.58
CA LYS A 372 -12.23 20.86 -12.66
C LYS A 372 -12.86 22.19 -13.09
N PRO A 373 -12.08 23.22 -13.46
CA PRO A 373 -12.62 24.48 -13.95
C PRO A 373 -13.35 24.29 -15.29
N ALA A 374 -14.44 25.02 -15.48
CA ALA A 374 -15.13 25.17 -16.76
C ALA A 374 -15.19 26.66 -17.11
N LEU A 375 -15.21 27.01 -18.39
CA LEU A 375 -15.40 28.38 -18.86
C LEU A 375 -16.90 28.69 -18.92
N THR A 376 -17.36 29.76 -18.27
CA THR A 376 -18.76 30.19 -18.30
C THR A 376 -18.89 31.64 -18.76
N LEU A 377 -19.69 31.87 -19.80
CA LEU A 377 -20.06 33.18 -20.33
C LEU A 377 -21.51 33.48 -19.93
N SER A 378 -21.78 34.67 -19.40
CA SER A 378 -23.06 34.95 -18.74
C SER A 378 -24.07 35.73 -19.58
N ASP A 379 -23.62 36.48 -20.60
CA ASP A 379 -24.48 37.38 -21.37
C ASP A 379 -24.01 37.53 -22.83
N TRP A 380 -24.85 38.09 -23.71
CA TRP A 380 -24.61 38.16 -25.17
C TRP A 380 -23.39 39.00 -25.57
N ASP A 381 -22.95 39.90 -24.69
CA ASP A 381 -21.73 40.72 -24.85
C ASP A 381 -20.45 39.98 -24.41
N SER A 382 -20.61 38.79 -23.83
CA SER A 382 -19.52 37.98 -23.32
C SER A 382 -18.94 37.13 -24.44
N LYS A 383 -17.64 37.29 -24.65
CA LYS A 383 -16.90 36.63 -25.71
C LYS A 383 -15.50 36.27 -25.22
N VAL A 384 -15.03 35.10 -25.64
CA VAL A 384 -13.67 34.64 -25.41
C VAL A 384 -13.04 34.24 -26.72
N SER A 385 -11.80 34.66 -26.97
CA SER A 385 -11.11 34.34 -28.23
C SER A 385 -9.65 33.98 -28.04
N GLN A 386 -9.13 33.20 -28.99
CA GLN A 386 -7.73 32.82 -29.08
C GLN A 386 -7.36 32.57 -30.53
N SER A 387 -6.16 33.00 -30.94
CA SER A 387 -5.60 32.66 -32.24
C SER A 387 -4.80 31.37 -32.14
N ILE A 388 -5.11 30.39 -32.99
CA ILE A 388 -4.51 29.05 -33.00
C ILE A 388 -3.62 28.94 -34.23
N THR A 389 -2.36 28.54 -34.02
CA THR A 389 -1.42 28.26 -35.10
C THR A 389 -1.67 26.87 -35.68
N LEU A 390 -1.80 26.77 -37.00
CA LEU A 390 -1.98 25.51 -37.72
C LEU A 390 -0.65 24.98 -38.26
N PRO A 391 -0.29 23.71 -38.00
CA PRO A 391 0.87 23.07 -38.62
C PRO A 391 0.74 23.03 -40.14
N HIS A 392 1.74 23.53 -40.87
CA HIS A 392 1.72 23.53 -42.34
C HIS A 392 2.37 22.23 -42.87
N ARG A 393 1.55 21.27 -43.30
CA ARG A 393 2.03 19.96 -43.84
C ARG A 393 1.64 19.67 -45.29
N GLY A 394 0.82 20.49 -45.94
CA GLY A 394 0.42 20.30 -47.34
C GLY A 394 -0.80 21.12 -47.75
N GLU A 395 -1.27 20.92 -48.97
CA GLU A 395 -2.38 21.70 -49.58
C GLU A 395 -3.78 21.20 -49.15
N GLU A 396 -3.91 20.01 -48.55
CA GLU A 396 -5.20 19.41 -48.16
C GLU A 396 -5.14 18.79 -46.73
N THR A 397 -4.68 19.55 -45.74
CA THR A 397 -4.70 19.08 -44.34
C THR A 397 -6.08 19.26 -43.73
N GLU A 398 -6.70 18.18 -43.26
CA GLU A 398 -7.99 18.21 -42.56
C GLU A 398 -7.80 18.49 -41.07
N TYR A 399 -8.70 19.28 -40.49
CA TYR A 399 -8.73 19.55 -39.06
C TYR A 399 -10.08 19.20 -38.46
N ARG A 400 -10.06 18.60 -37.26
CA ARG A 400 -11.25 18.32 -36.46
C ARG A 400 -11.36 19.34 -35.33
N VAL A 401 -12.56 19.88 -35.17
CA VAL A 401 -12.93 20.71 -34.03
C VAL A 401 -13.92 19.93 -33.20
N ARG A 402 -13.66 19.80 -31.91
CA ARG A 402 -14.54 19.10 -30.97
C ARG A 402 -14.70 19.92 -29.71
N VAL A 403 -15.95 20.15 -29.31
CA VAL A 403 -16.27 20.95 -28.12
C VAL A 403 -17.28 20.22 -27.26
N ARG A 404 -17.01 20.16 -25.96
CA ARG A 404 -17.98 19.73 -24.95
C ARG A 404 -18.50 20.95 -24.19
N ALA A 405 -19.79 21.27 -24.37
CA ALA A 405 -20.42 22.45 -23.76
C ALA A 405 -21.91 22.21 -23.45
N LYS A 406 -22.48 23.11 -22.65
CA LYS A 406 -23.92 23.22 -22.35
C LYS A 406 -24.33 24.69 -22.33
N GLY A 407 -25.62 24.96 -22.50
CA GLY A 407 -26.19 26.31 -22.55
C GLY A 407 -26.45 26.77 -23.97
N ASN A 408 -26.61 28.08 -24.14
CA ASN A 408 -26.92 28.71 -25.42
C ASN A 408 -25.75 29.57 -25.89
N GLY A 409 -25.05 29.14 -26.94
CA GLY A 409 -23.84 29.81 -27.39
C GLY A 409 -23.38 29.33 -28.76
N THR A 410 -22.54 30.15 -29.38
CA THR A 410 -21.96 29.89 -30.68
C THR A 410 -20.44 29.87 -30.58
N ILE A 411 -19.84 28.88 -31.23
CA ILE A 411 -18.39 28.74 -31.35
C ILE A 411 -18.03 28.84 -32.82
N TYR A 412 -17.07 29.71 -33.11
CA TYR A 412 -16.59 29.99 -34.45
C TYR A 412 -15.13 29.56 -34.53
N ILE A 413 -14.78 28.90 -35.62
CA ILE A 413 -13.40 28.89 -36.09
C ILE A 413 -13.42 29.62 -37.41
N VAL A 414 -12.71 30.74 -37.46
CA VAL A 414 -12.68 31.62 -38.62
C VAL A 414 -11.33 31.42 -39.30
N PRO A 415 -11.26 30.65 -40.41
CA PRO A 415 -10.23 30.86 -41.40
C PRO A 415 -10.38 32.30 -41.93
N PRO A 416 -9.28 33.01 -42.23
CA PRO A 416 -9.38 34.36 -42.79
C PRO A 416 -10.27 34.37 -44.06
N GLY A 417 -11.51 34.87 -43.94
CA GLY A 417 -12.43 35.05 -45.07
C GLY A 417 -13.63 34.09 -45.19
N ASP A 418 -13.83 33.12 -44.27
CA ASP A 418 -14.97 32.18 -44.31
C ASP A 418 -15.77 32.15 -43.00
N GLN A 419 -17.11 32.30 -43.10
CA GLN A 419 -18.05 32.28 -41.97
C GLN A 419 -18.79 30.93 -41.81
N ASN A 420 -18.47 29.91 -42.61
CA ASN A 420 -19.26 28.67 -42.66
C ASN A 420 -18.97 27.65 -41.54
N HIS A 421 -17.96 27.87 -40.69
CA HIS A 421 -17.48 26.89 -39.71
C HIS A 421 -17.90 27.28 -38.28
N MET A 422 -19.13 26.93 -37.90
CA MET A 422 -19.71 27.25 -36.58
C MET A 422 -20.33 26.03 -35.91
N LEU A 423 -20.22 25.97 -34.58
CA LEU A 423 -21.01 25.08 -33.73
C LEU A 423 -22.03 25.90 -32.94
N PHE A 424 -23.29 25.48 -33.02
CA PHE A 424 -24.38 26.06 -32.25
C PHE A 424 -24.78 25.13 -31.12
N PHE A 425 -24.76 25.64 -29.89
CA PHE A 425 -25.21 24.93 -28.71
C PHE A 425 -26.52 25.55 -28.22
N ASN A 426 -27.51 24.69 -27.99
CA ASN A 426 -28.73 25.00 -27.25
C ASN A 426 -29.15 23.74 -26.51
N THR A 427 -28.33 23.34 -25.54
CA THR A 427 -28.45 22.07 -24.82
C THR A 427 -28.40 22.28 -23.32
N SER A 428 -29.22 21.55 -22.58
CA SER A 428 -29.23 21.60 -21.11
C SER A 428 -28.12 20.73 -20.47
N PRO A 429 -27.95 19.44 -20.86
CA PRO A 429 -26.79 18.67 -20.42
C PRO A 429 -25.53 19.03 -21.22
N PHE A 430 -24.35 18.71 -20.69
CA PHE A 430 -23.12 18.75 -21.48
C PHE A 430 -23.23 17.81 -22.67
N THR A 431 -23.00 18.36 -23.86
CA THR A 431 -23.00 17.63 -25.12
C THR A 431 -21.69 17.88 -25.84
N THR A 432 -21.17 16.85 -26.51
CA THR A 432 -20.03 16.99 -27.41
C THR A 432 -20.55 17.19 -28.83
N GLN A 433 -20.11 18.26 -29.50
CA GLN A 433 -20.32 18.46 -30.93
C GLN A 433 -18.97 18.56 -31.63
N GLU A 434 -18.93 18.12 -32.89
CA GLU A 434 -17.73 18.21 -33.72
C GLU A 434 -18.05 18.54 -35.17
N PHE A 435 -17.07 19.13 -35.85
CA PHE A 435 -17.08 19.31 -37.30
C PHE A 435 -15.64 19.25 -37.83
N TYR A 436 -15.53 19.15 -39.16
CA TYR A 436 -14.27 19.06 -39.88
C TYR A 436 -14.16 20.24 -40.84
N PHE A 437 -12.94 20.75 -41.04
CA PHE A 437 -12.69 21.82 -42.00
C PHE A 437 -11.33 21.67 -42.68
N PHE A 438 -11.22 22.26 -43.86
CA PHE A 438 -10.01 22.27 -44.69
C PHE A 438 -9.58 23.73 -44.88
N PRO A 439 -8.58 24.21 -44.13
CA PRO A 439 -8.04 25.54 -44.33
C PRO A 439 -7.32 25.63 -45.68
N ASP A 440 -7.39 26.79 -46.33
CA ASP A 440 -6.59 27.04 -47.53
C ASP A 440 -5.10 26.85 -47.23
N ALA A 441 -4.32 26.39 -48.21
CA ALA A 441 -2.89 26.12 -48.05
C ALA A 441 -2.08 27.32 -47.50
N SER A 442 -2.55 28.55 -47.69
CA SER A 442 -1.89 29.76 -47.16
C SER A 442 -2.25 30.11 -45.71
N THR A 443 -3.27 29.45 -45.14
CA THR A 443 -3.78 29.72 -43.79
C THR A 443 -2.84 29.09 -42.76
N THR A 444 -2.16 29.94 -41.98
CA THR A 444 -1.26 29.51 -40.91
C THR A 444 -1.85 29.66 -39.52
N HIS A 445 -2.95 30.41 -39.40
CA HIS A 445 -3.62 30.71 -38.14
C HIS A 445 -5.13 30.77 -38.34
N VAL A 446 -5.88 30.40 -37.31
CA VAL A 446 -7.34 30.56 -37.24
C VAL A 446 -7.74 31.19 -35.92
N ASP A 447 -8.76 32.03 -35.94
CA ASP A 447 -9.30 32.60 -34.72
C ASP A 447 -10.45 31.73 -34.22
N LEU A 448 -10.26 31.20 -33.01
CA LEU A 448 -11.29 30.51 -32.25
C LEU A 448 -12.02 31.53 -31.38
N ILE A 449 -13.32 31.64 -31.58
CA ILE A 449 -14.19 32.58 -30.86
C ILE A 449 -15.33 31.81 -30.21
N ILE A 450 -15.60 32.10 -28.95
CA ILE A 450 -16.67 31.53 -28.14
C ILE A 450 -17.55 32.69 -27.69
N GLN A 451 -18.85 32.63 -27.97
CA GLN A 451 -19.79 33.70 -27.63
C GLN A 451 -21.08 33.12 -27.04
N SER A 452 -21.62 33.80 -26.02
CA SER A 452 -22.95 33.49 -25.49
C SER A 452 -24.05 34.13 -26.36
N GLU A 453 -25.18 33.45 -26.49
CA GLU A 453 -26.37 33.95 -27.20
C GLU A 453 -27.41 34.56 -26.23
N GLY A 454 -26.94 35.29 -25.22
CA GLY A 454 -27.79 36.01 -24.25
C GLY A 454 -28.23 35.20 -23.03
N SER A 455 -27.60 34.06 -22.79
CA SER A 455 -27.79 33.29 -21.55
C SER A 455 -26.52 32.53 -21.16
N GLU A 456 -26.53 31.88 -20.00
CA GLU A 456 -25.37 31.15 -19.50
C GLU A 456 -24.92 30.07 -20.51
N PHE A 457 -23.66 30.18 -20.96
CA PHE A 457 -23.01 29.21 -21.83
C PHE A 457 -21.73 28.70 -21.16
N THR A 458 -21.66 27.40 -20.91
CA THR A 458 -20.56 26.76 -20.18
C THR A 458 -19.83 25.73 -21.03
N ILE A 459 -18.51 25.88 -21.14
CA ILE A 459 -17.62 25.06 -21.94
C ILE A 459 -16.72 24.27 -21.00
N TYR A 460 -16.68 22.95 -21.20
CA TYR A 460 -15.83 22.04 -20.43
C TYR A 460 -14.47 21.84 -21.11
N SER A 461 -14.49 21.52 -22.40
CA SER A 461 -13.28 21.27 -23.18
C SER A 461 -13.45 21.74 -24.61
N ILE A 462 -12.36 22.19 -25.22
CA ILE A 462 -12.28 22.55 -26.63
C ILE A 462 -11.03 21.94 -27.26
N GLU A 463 -11.20 21.28 -28.39
CA GLU A 463 -10.16 20.54 -29.08
C GLU A 463 -10.11 20.99 -30.55
N VAL A 464 -8.90 21.30 -31.02
CA VAL A 464 -8.59 21.46 -32.45
C VAL A 464 -7.45 20.51 -32.77
N GLN A 465 -7.67 19.58 -33.68
CA GLN A 465 -6.77 18.47 -33.94
C GLN A 465 -6.48 18.40 -35.43
N GLU A 466 -5.20 18.32 -35.79
CA GLU A 466 -4.75 17.96 -37.15
C GLU A 466 -5.13 16.49 -37.39
N MET A 467 -5.74 16.18 -38.53
CA MET A 467 -6.18 14.84 -38.89
C MET A 467 -5.36 14.28 -40.05
N THR A 468 -5.08 12.98 -40.01
CA THR A 468 -4.46 12.22 -41.09
C THR A 468 -5.21 10.92 -41.29
N THR A 469 -5.14 10.36 -42.50
CA THR A 469 -5.61 9.00 -42.76
C THR A 469 -4.48 8.01 -42.53
N ASP A 470 -4.77 6.93 -41.80
CA ASP A 470 -3.84 5.83 -41.63
C ASP A 470 -3.77 4.94 -42.89
N THR A 471 -2.90 3.93 -42.87
CA THR A 471 -2.73 3.00 -44.00
C THR A 471 -3.98 2.18 -44.32
N MET A 472 -4.97 2.16 -43.44
CA MET A 472 -6.27 1.48 -43.63
C MET A 472 -7.39 2.47 -44.02
N GLY A 473 -7.08 3.75 -44.21
CA GLY A 473 -8.04 4.79 -44.58
C GLY A 473 -8.87 5.33 -43.41
N THR A 474 -8.47 5.07 -42.17
CA THR A 474 -9.16 5.59 -40.98
C THR A 474 -8.58 6.95 -40.59
N LEU A 475 -9.44 7.93 -40.33
CA LEU A 475 -9.03 9.25 -39.84
C LEU A 475 -8.53 9.17 -38.39
N GLN A 476 -7.33 9.72 -38.14
CA GLN A 476 -6.69 9.76 -36.83
C GLN A 476 -6.08 11.13 -36.55
N PRO A 477 -6.13 11.61 -35.30
CA PRO A 477 -5.46 12.85 -34.92
C PRO A 477 -3.94 12.69 -34.91
N VAL A 478 -3.22 13.73 -35.31
CA VAL A 478 -1.77 13.78 -35.34
C VAL A 478 -1.24 14.25 -33.98
N GLU A 479 -0.37 13.45 -33.36
CA GLU A 479 0.35 13.86 -32.15
C GLU A 479 1.46 14.86 -32.48
N GLN A 480 1.48 15.99 -31.78
CA GLN A 480 2.51 17.01 -31.93
C GLN A 480 3.81 16.59 -31.23
N THR A 481 4.96 16.92 -31.81
CA THR A 481 6.28 16.60 -31.22
C THR A 481 6.71 17.64 -30.18
N GLU A 482 7.59 17.25 -29.23
CA GLU A 482 8.07 18.11 -28.12
C GLU A 482 8.59 19.49 -28.57
N ALA A 483 9.13 19.62 -29.78
CA ALA A 483 9.58 20.90 -30.33
C ALA A 483 8.43 21.86 -30.68
N SER A 484 7.24 21.35 -31.03
CA SER A 484 6.01 22.14 -31.24
C SER A 484 5.34 22.50 -29.90
N ILE A 485 5.52 21.67 -28.87
CA ILE A 485 4.90 21.79 -27.55
C ILE A 485 5.56 22.87 -26.67
N MET A 486 6.80 23.30 -26.96
CA MET A 486 7.50 24.35 -26.17
C MET A 486 6.80 25.73 -26.15
N THR A 487 5.76 25.95 -26.96
CA THR A 487 4.93 27.17 -26.93
C THR A 487 3.66 27.05 -26.09
N SER A 488 3.27 25.83 -25.71
CA SER A 488 2.11 25.53 -24.86
C SER A 488 2.59 25.04 -23.49
N ASN A 489 2.39 25.83 -22.43
CA ASN A 489 2.61 25.37 -21.06
C ASN A 489 1.70 24.16 -20.80
N LEU A 490 2.24 22.94 -20.84
CA LEU A 490 1.56 21.72 -20.44
C LEU A 490 0.92 21.95 -19.07
N SER A 491 -0.39 21.79 -18.98
CA SER A 491 -1.07 21.92 -17.70
C SER A 491 -0.73 20.72 -16.83
N MET A 492 -0.36 20.96 -15.56
CA MET A 492 -0.20 19.89 -14.56
C MET A 492 -1.56 19.31 -14.10
N GLY A 493 -2.47 19.03 -15.04
CA GLY A 493 -3.77 18.40 -14.75
C GLY A 493 -3.65 16.99 -14.17
N SER A 494 -2.51 16.32 -14.36
CA SER A 494 -2.29 14.92 -13.98
C SER A 494 -2.31 14.64 -12.48
N GLN A 495 -2.08 15.64 -11.61
CA GLN A 495 -2.02 15.41 -10.16
C GLN A 495 -3.39 15.39 -9.46
N ALA A 496 -4.46 15.90 -10.09
CA ALA A 496 -5.77 16.07 -9.45
C ALA A 496 -6.80 14.98 -9.81
N ILE A 497 -6.49 14.06 -10.73
CA ILE A 497 -7.50 13.24 -11.41
C ILE A 497 -7.94 12.02 -10.60
N MET A 498 -7.18 11.56 -9.60
CA MET A 498 -7.43 10.26 -8.97
C MET A 498 -7.49 10.27 -7.44
N THR A 499 -7.72 11.44 -6.83
CA THR A 499 -7.98 11.53 -5.39
C THR A 499 -9.42 11.97 -5.18
N THR A 500 -10.34 11.02 -5.07
CA THR A 500 -11.51 11.21 -4.22
C THR A 500 -11.09 10.82 -2.80
N PRO A 501 -10.83 11.77 -1.88
CA PRO A 501 -10.93 11.42 -0.49
C PRO A 501 -12.38 11.02 -0.27
N LEU A 502 -12.63 9.92 0.44
CA LEU A 502 -13.89 9.74 1.15
C LEU A 502 -14.10 11.05 1.92
N SER A 503 -15.03 11.87 1.44
CA SER A 503 -15.36 13.11 2.11
C SER A 503 -15.85 12.70 3.49
N ASN A 504 -15.14 13.15 4.52
CA ASN A 504 -15.65 13.20 5.88
C ASN A 504 -16.86 14.14 5.86
N SER A 505 -18.02 13.63 5.44
CA SER A 505 -19.29 14.14 5.90
C SER A 505 -19.50 13.59 7.30
N SER A 506 -18.99 14.33 8.28
CA SER A 506 -19.60 14.36 9.60
C SER A 506 -21.03 14.85 9.45
N SER A 507 -21.92 13.96 9.02
CA SER A 507 -23.36 14.07 9.17
C SER A 507 -23.84 12.69 9.56
N SER A 508 -24.30 12.59 10.80
CA SER A 508 -25.02 11.43 11.31
C SER A 508 -26.13 11.04 10.34
N ASN A 509 -25.90 10.04 9.51
CA ASN A 509 -26.96 9.32 8.84
C ASN A 509 -26.70 7.84 9.10
N HIS A 510 -27.43 7.35 10.11
CA HIS A 510 -27.68 5.94 10.31
C HIS A 510 -28.02 5.29 8.96
N CYS A 511 -27.22 4.30 8.56
CA CYS A 511 -27.71 3.24 7.70
C CYS A 511 -28.79 2.48 8.48
N GLN A 512 -30.05 2.92 8.37
CA GLN A 512 -31.20 2.13 8.80
C GLN A 512 -31.42 1.02 7.77
N CYS A 513 -30.85 -0.16 8.03
CA CYS A 513 -31.39 -1.39 7.47
C CYS A 513 -32.69 -1.72 8.22
N ASN A 514 -33.80 -1.62 7.50
CA ASN A 514 -35.15 -1.83 8.00
C ASN A 514 -35.29 -3.16 8.75
N GLN A 515 -35.85 -3.08 9.97
CA GLN A 515 -36.36 -4.21 10.71
C GLN A 515 -37.66 -4.72 10.08
N LYS A 516 -37.77 -6.05 9.99
CA LYS A 516 -38.90 -6.75 10.58
C LYS A 516 -38.39 -7.77 11.58
#